data_AF-A0A5J4L063-F1
#
_entry.id   AF-A0A5J4L063-F1
#
_cell.length_a   1.000
_cell.length_b   1.000
_cell.length_c   1.000
_cell.angle_alpha   90.00
_cell.angle_beta   90.00
_cell.angle_gamma   90.00
#
_symmetry.space_group_name_H-M   'P 1'
#
loop_
_entity.id
_entity.type
_entity.pdbx_description
1 polymer ?
#
loop_
_entity_poly.entity_id
_entity_poly.type
_entity_poly.pdbx_seq_one_letter_code
_entity_poly.pdbx_strand_id
1 'polypeptide(L)'
;MQARKSGRSQDKQHSEIADIVEHDQTRDQTAQDQQDESQTLQDQEVETQTHTERNNAIQKTPPFHWREIFQPAVPGISGLESTRFLAKWLLFGGLIGISSGLGAATLSYAISIFTNLFLKNIVGYLPPEAHGDGISQLMPIAHLWLLPVVTVLGGLLSGFLVFKFAPDAEGHGTDAVIDAIHHKNGIIGARVPLIKLVASAITIGSGGSSGREGPVAQIGAGLGSILGKLFHMSPEDRRIAVTIGMGAGIGAIFKAPSEVRY
;
A
#
# COMPACT_ATOMS: atom_id res chain seq x y z
N MET A 1 -34.34 82.42 -38.07
CA MET A 1 -34.86 81.59 -36.95
C MET A 1 -35.32 80.20 -37.43
N GLN A 2 -34.47 79.38 -38.07
CA GLN A 2 -34.86 78.02 -38.51
C GLN A 2 -33.78 76.92 -38.31
N ALA A 3 -32.70 77.18 -37.56
CA ALA A 3 -31.65 76.18 -37.29
C ALA A 3 -31.78 75.48 -35.92
N ARG A 4 -32.90 75.64 -35.19
CA ARG A 4 -33.07 75.10 -33.82
C ARG A 4 -34.10 73.98 -33.66
N LYS A 5 -34.80 73.57 -34.74
CA LYS A 5 -35.82 72.50 -34.68
C LYS A 5 -35.31 71.11 -35.07
N SER A 6 -34.15 70.98 -35.70
CA SER A 6 -33.64 69.69 -36.18
C SER A 6 -32.90 68.85 -35.12
N GLY A 7 -32.27 69.48 -34.11
CA GLY A 7 -31.49 68.74 -33.09
C GLY A 7 -32.34 68.02 -32.05
N ARG A 8 -33.53 68.55 -31.73
CA ARG A 8 -34.40 68.02 -30.65
C ARG A 8 -35.06 66.68 -30.99
N SER A 9 -35.09 66.29 -32.27
CA SER A 9 -35.69 65.04 -32.72
C SER A 9 -34.71 63.87 -32.69
N GLN A 10 -33.41 64.11 -32.86
CA GLN A 10 -32.38 63.06 -32.76
C GLN A 10 -32.08 62.71 -31.30
N ASP A 11 -32.05 63.69 -30.39
CA ASP A 11 -31.83 63.43 -28.96
C ASP A 11 -32.92 62.54 -28.34
N LYS A 12 -34.17 62.66 -28.78
CA LYS A 12 -35.28 61.80 -28.32
C LYS A 12 -35.16 60.35 -28.81
N GLN A 13 -34.70 60.14 -30.05
CA GLN A 13 -34.45 58.79 -30.56
C GLN A 13 -33.26 58.13 -29.86
N HIS A 14 -32.21 58.90 -29.54
CA HIS A 14 -31.06 58.38 -28.81
C HIS A 14 -31.39 58.02 -27.35
N SER A 15 -32.26 58.77 -26.67
CA SER A 15 -32.69 58.39 -25.30
C SER A 15 -33.59 57.15 -25.31
N GLU A 16 -34.49 57.03 -26.28
CA GLU A 16 -35.41 55.88 -26.37
C GLU A 16 -34.66 54.57 -26.71
N ILE A 17 -33.60 54.64 -27.53
CA ILE A 17 -32.74 53.48 -27.80
C ILE A 17 -31.91 53.10 -26.56
N ALA A 18 -31.43 54.07 -25.78
CA ALA A 18 -30.68 53.80 -24.54
C ALA A 18 -31.55 53.10 -23.49
N ASP A 19 -32.79 53.58 -23.30
CA ASP A 19 -33.74 52.95 -22.37
C ASP A 19 -34.11 51.51 -22.79
N ILE A 20 -34.22 51.24 -24.10
CA ILE A 20 -34.49 49.89 -24.62
C ILE A 20 -33.30 48.95 -24.37
N VAL A 21 -32.06 49.42 -24.57
CA VAL A 21 -30.85 48.61 -24.34
C VAL A 21 -30.66 48.30 -22.85
N GLU A 22 -30.90 49.26 -21.97
CA GLU A 22 -30.80 49.07 -20.52
C GLU A 22 -31.89 48.12 -19.99
N HIS A 23 -33.09 48.18 -20.59
CA HIS A 23 -34.17 47.25 -20.26
C HIS A 23 -33.91 45.82 -20.75
N ASP A 24 -33.12 45.63 -21.82
CA ASP A 24 -32.73 44.31 -22.32
C ASP A 24 -31.61 43.70 -21.46
N GLN A 25 -30.62 44.52 -21.06
CA GLN A 25 -29.54 44.07 -20.17
C GLN A 25 -30.03 43.64 -18.80
N THR A 26 -31.02 44.34 -18.23
CA THR A 26 -31.61 43.98 -16.94
C THR A 26 -32.43 42.68 -17.02
N ARG A 27 -33.02 42.36 -18.17
CA ARG A 27 -33.72 41.08 -18.40
C ARG A 27 -32.75 39.91 -18.53
N ASP A 28 -31.64 40.10 -19.23
CA ASP A 28 -30.60 39.07 -19.36
C ASP A 28 -29.94 38.76 -18.01
N GLN A 29 -29.70 39.78 -17.18
CA GLN A 29 -29.16 39.59 -15.82
C GLN A 29 -30.14 38.87 -14.89
N THR A 30 -31.43 39.23 -14.92
CA THR A 30 -32.43 38.50 -14.11
C THR A 30 -32.63 37.05 -14.56
N ALA A 31 -32.44 36.75 -15.84
CA ALA A 31 -32.47 35.38 -16.34
C ALA A 31 -31.23 34.56 -15.91
N GLN A 32 -30.05 35.17 -15.86
CA GLN A 32 -28.84 34.52 -15.35
C GLN A 32 -28.91 34.25 -13.85
N ASP A 33 -29.36 35.23 -13.05
CA ASP A 33 -29.50 35.06 -11.60
C ASP A 33 -30.47 33.91 -11.25
N GLN A 34 -31.56 33.77 -12.01
CA GLN A 34 -32.52 32.67 -11.84
C GLN A 34 -31.92 31.29 -12.19
N GLN A 35 -31.01 31.23 -13.17
CA GLN A 35 -30.32 30.00 -13.52
C GLN A 35 -29.31 29.58 -12.44
N ASP A 36 -28.55 30.53 -11.89
CA ASP A 36 -27.58 30.26 -10.83
C ASP A 36 -28.27 29.84 -9.52
N GLU A 37 -29.40 30.46 -9.18
CA GLU A 37 -30.19 30.06 -8.01
C GLU A 37 -30.77 28.64 -8.19
N SER A 38 -31.23 28.30 -9.39
CA SER A 38 -31.73 26.96 -9.72
C SER A 38 -30.63 25.88 -9.65
N GLN A 39 -29.40 26.20 -10.08
CA GLN A 39 -28.25 25.29 -9.97
C GLN A 39 -27.84 25.09 -8.51
N THR A 40 -27.81 26.17 -7.73
CA THR A 40 -27.45 26.11 -6.30
C THR A 40 -28.43 25.23 -5.50
N LEU A 41 -29.73 25.30 -5.82
CA LEU A 41 -30.74 24.45 -5.20
C LEU A 41 -30.59 22.97 -5.58
N GLN A 42 -30.21 22.67 -6.84
CA GLN A 42 -29.93 21.30 -7.27
C GLN A 42 -28.71 20.71 -6.56
N ASP A 43 -27.64 21.49 -6.40
CA ASP A 43 -26.44 21.05 -5.69
C ASP A 43 -26.72 20.74 -4.21
N GLN A 44 -27.53 21.59 -3.54
CA GLN A 44 -27.96 21.34 -2.16
C GLN A 44 -28.82 20.07 -2.02
N GLU A 45 -29.67 19.79 -3.00
CA GLU A 45 -30.50 18.57 -3.00
C GLU A 45 -29.65 17.31 -3.18
N VAL A 46 -28.62 17.36 -4.04
CA VAL A 46 -27.65 16.27 -4.23
C VAL A 46 -26.81 16.03 -2.96
N GLU A 47 -26.34 17.07 -2.28
CA GLU A 47 -25.64 16.93 -1.00
C GLU A 47 -26.54 16.31 0.09
N THR A 48 -27.81 16.72 0.14
CA THR A 48 -28.77 16.18 1.12
C THR A 48 -29.07 14.69 0.87
N GLN A 49 -29.20 14.29 -0.40
CA GLN A 49 -29.41 12.89 -0.79
C GLN A 49 -28.18 12.03 -0.48
N THR A 50 -26.97 12.50 -0.79
CA THR A 50 -25.73 11.77 -0.49
C THR A 50 -25.47 11.61 1.01
N HIS A 51 -25.80 12.61 1.83
CA HIS A 51 -25.76 12.49 3.30
C HIS A 51 -26.77 11.48 3.85
N THR A 52 -27.97 11.42 3.26
CA THR A 52 -29.01 10.46 3.65
C THR A 52 -28.61 9.03 3.28
N GLU A 53 -28.04 8.82 2.10
CA GLU A 53 -27.54 7.50 1.66
C GLU A 53 -26.36 7.02 2.52
N ARG A 54 -25.40 7.91 2.84
CA ARG A 54 -24.29 7.59 3.74
C ARG A 54 -24.77 7.14 5.12
N ASN A 55 -25.74 7.85 5.70
CA ASN A 55 -26.28 7.50 7.02
C ASN A 55 -27.03 6.15 7.00
N ASN A 56 -27.78 5.86 5.92
CA ASN A 56 -28.43 4.56 5.73
C ASN A 56 -27.42 3.41 5.54
N ALA A 57 -26.26 3.66 4.92
CA ALA A 57 -25.21 2.65 4.78
C ALA A 57 -24.57 2.28 6.12
N ILE A 58 -24.39 3.26 7.02
CA ILE A 58 -23.83 3.03 8.36
C ILE A 58 -24.81 2.25 9.26
N GLN A 59 -26.13 2.46 9.13
CA GLN A 59 -27.12 1.70 9.89
C GLN A 59 -27.29 0.25 9.43
N LYS A 60 -26.91 -0.09 8.19
CA LYS A 60 -27.04 -1.44 7.63
C LYS A 60 -25.89 -2.38 7.98
N THR A 61 -24.81 -1.91 8.62
CA THR A 61 -23.78 -2.83 9.12
C THR A 61 -24.32 -3.57 10.35
N PRO A 62 -24.39 -4.91 10.32
CA PRO A 62 -24.91 -5.67 11.46
C PRO A 62 -24.09 -5.38 12.72
N PRO A 63 -24.73 -5.33 13.91
CA PRO A 63 -24.02 -5.07 15.16
C PRO A 63 -22.96 -6.15 15.39
N PHE A 64 -21.73 -5.72 15.63
CA PHE A 64 -20.58 -6.58 15.91
C PHE A 64 -20.87 -7.53 17.09
N HIS A 65 -21.08 -8.81 16.80
CA HIS A 65 -21.35 -9.83 17.82
C HIS A 65 -20.04 -10.45 18.31
N TRP A 66 -19.59 -10.08 19.51
CA TRP A 66 -18.37 -10.61 20.14
C TRP A 66 -18.30 -12.14 20.22
N ARG A 67 -19.46 -12.82 20.14
CA ARG A 67 -19.56 -14.28 20.11
C ARG A 67 -19.09 -14.91 18.80
N GLU A 68 -19.04 -14.17 17.70
CA GLU A 68 -18.53 -14.66 16.40
C GLU A 68 -17.02 -14.88 16.41
N ILE A 69 -16.29 -14.20 17.30
CA ILE A 69 -14.83 -14.36 17.49
C ILE A 69 -14.50 -15.78 17.99
N PHE A 70 -15.40 -16.40 18.75
CA PHE A 70 -15.21 -17.73 19.34
C PHE A 70 -15.93 -18.83 18.55
N GLN A 71 -16.58 -18.50 17.43
CA GLN A 71 -17.08 -19.54 16.55
C GLN A 71 -15.89 -20.16 15.83
N PRO A 72 -15.81 -21.51 15.77
CA PRO A 72 -14.80 -22.14 14.94
C PRO A 72 -14.96 -21.59 13.53
N ALA A 73 -13.87 -21.13 12.93
CA ALA A 73 -13.85 -20.55 11.58
C ALA A 73 -14.46 -21.48 10.50
N VAL A 74 -14.69 -22.75 10.85
CA VAL A 74 -15.39 -23.77 10.06
C VAL A 74 -16.52 -24.38 10.93
N PRO A 75 -17.80 -24.17 10.59
CA PRO A 75 -18.92 -24.82 11.27
C PRO A 75 -18.92 -26.34 11.02
N GLY A 76 -18.93 -27.16 12.08
CA GLY A 76 -19.17 -28.61 11.97
C GLY A 76 -18.13 -29.56 12.60
N ILE A 77 -17.02 -29.05 13.14
CA ILE A 77 -15.94 -29.90 13.65
C ILE A 77 -16.20 -30.28 15.12
N SER A 78 -16.66 -31.50 15.37
CA SER A 78 -16.77 -32.07 16.73
C SER A 78 -15.73 -33.16 17.01
N GLY A 79 -15.14 -33.11 18.20
CA GLY A 79 -14.44 -34.21 18.90
C GLY A 79 -13.10 -34.72 18.35
N LEU A 80 -13.08 -35.28 17.13
CA LEU A 80 -11.95 -36.06 16.59
C LEU A 80 -11.34 -35.45 15.31
N GLU A 81 -12.15 -34.77 14.50
CA GLU A 81 -11.65 -34.02 13.34
C GLU A 81 -10.81 -32.81 13.77
N SER A 82 -11.11 -32.23 14.94
CA SER A 82 -10.33 -31.15 15.54
C SER A 82 -8.89 -31.57 15.82
N THR A 83 -8.65 -32.76 16.38
CA THR A 83 -7.29 -33.22 16.69
C THR A 83 -6.46 -33.49 15.44
N ARG A 84 -7.06 -34.09 14.40
CA ARG A 84 -6.39 -34.31 13.11
C ARG A 84 -6.12 -33.02 12.36
N PHE A 85 -7.07 -32.09 12.39
CA PHE A 85 -6.91 -30.75 11.82
C PHE A 85 -5.82 -29.95 12.56
N LEU A 86 -5.81 -29.98 13.90
CA LEU A 86 -4.78 -29.36 14.73
C LEU A 86 -3.41 -29.99 14.45
N ALA A 87 -3.30 -31.32 14.39
CA ALA A 87 -2.05 -31.99 14.07
C ALA A 87 -1.54 -31.64 12.66
N LYS A 88 -2.45 -31.59 11.67
CA LYS A 88 -2.16 -31.14 10.30
C LYS A 88 -1.53 -29.74 10.32
N TRP A 89 -2.18 -28.79 11.00
CA TRP A 89 -1.70 -27.41 11.07
C TRP A 89 -0.47 -27.22 11.95
N LEU A 90 -0.26 -28.06 12.95
CA LEU A 90 0.96 -28.03 13.76
C LEU A 90 2.18 -28.46 12.94
N LEU A 91 2.03 -29.49 12.10
CA LEU A 91 3.09 -29.93 11.18
C LEU A 91 3.33 -28.92 10.05
N PHE A 92 2.28 -28.54 9.31
CA PHE A 92 2.44 -27.60 8.19
C PHE A 92 2.81 -26.19 8.67
N GLY A 93 2.19 -25.72 9.75
CA GLY A 93 2.52 -24.43 10.36
C GLY A 93 3.96 -24.38 10.87
N GLY A 94 4.45 -25.45 11.50
CA GLY A 94 5.86 -25.57 11.88
C GLY A 94 6.81 -25.51 10.68
N LEU A 95 6.50 -26.26 9.62
CA LEU A 95 7.30 -26.29 8.39
C LEU A 95 7.31 -24.94 7.66
N ILE A 96 6.15 -24.29 7.55
CA ILE A 96 6.00 -22.94 6.97
C ILE A 96 6.75 -21.92 7.84
N GLY A 97 6.68 -22.04 9.17
CA GLY A 97 7.36 -21.17 10.12
C GLY A 97 8.88 -21.25 9.99
N ILE A 98 9.45 -22.46 9.96
CA ILE A 98 10.90 -22.68 9.76
C ILE A 98 11.34 -22.11 8.40
N SER A 99 10.58 -22.39 7.34
CA SER A 99 10.88 -21.90 5.99
C SER A 99 10.86 -20.36 5.94
N SER A 100 9.85 -19.74 6.55
CA SER A 100 9.70 -18.28 6.59
C SER A 100 10.77 -17.61 7.44
N GLY A 101 11.14 -18.22 8.58
CA GLY A 101 12.24 -17.77 9.43
C GLY A 101 13.58 -17.82 8.71
N LEU A 102 13.86 -18.89 7.97
CA LEU A 102 15.04 -18.99 7.11
C LEU A 102 15.01 -17.94 5.99
N GLY A 103 13.84 -17.68 5.39
CA GLY A 103 13.66 -16.61 4.42
C GLY A 103 14.00 -15.22 4.98
N ALA A 104 13.53 -14.90 6.19
CA ALA A 104 13.84 -13.65 6.89
C ALA A 104 15.34 -13.54 7.26
N ALA A 105 15.95 -14.64 7.72
CA ALA A 105 17.38 -14.71 7.98
C ALA A 105 18.20 -14.50 6.69
N THR A 106 17.78 -15.13 5.59
CA THR A 106 18.42 -14.98 4.27
C THR A 106 18.34 -13.54 3.78
N LEU A 107 17.17 -12.88 3.91
CA LEU A 107 17.04 -11.46 3.58
C LEU A 107 18.00 -10.61 4.43
N SER A 108 18.03 -10.84 5.74
CA SER A 108 18.91 -10.09 6.66
C SER A 108 20.38 -10.26 6.29
N TYR A 109 20.80 -11.49 5.99
CA TYR A 109 22.16 -11.79 5.54
C TYR A 109 22.48 -11.15 4.19
N ALA A 110 21.54 -11.20 3.23
CA ALA A 110 21.68 -10.56 1.93
C ALA A 110 21.82 -9.03 2.05
N ILE A 111 21.03 -8.39 2.92
CA ILE A 111 21.16 -6.96 3.23
C ILE A 111 22.58 -6.68 3.74
N SER A 112 23.10 -7.47 4.69
CA SER A 112 24.47 -7.28 5.20
C SER A 112 25.53 -7.42 4.10
N ILE A 113 25.37 -8.33 3.15
CA ILE A 113 26.29 -8.46 2.00
C ILE A 113 26.26 -7.18 1.15
N PHE A 114 25.06 -6.72 0.76
CA PHE A 114 24.95 -5.52 -0.08
C PHE A 114 25.38 -4.26 0.66
N THR A 115 25.11 -4.13 1.96
CA THR A 115 25.64 -3.05 2.80
C THR A 115 27.17 -3.06 2.82
N ASN A 116 27.80 -4.22 2.99
CA ASN A 116 29.26 -4.30 2.94
C ASN A 116 29.82 -3.94 1.54
N LEU A 117 29.14 -4.38 0.47
CA LEU A 117 29.56 -4.09 -0.89
C LEU A 117 29.40 -2.60 -1.23
N PHE A 118 28.28 -1.99 -0.87
CA PHE A 118 27.91 -0.63 -1.24
C PHE A 118 28.42 0.41 -0.25
N LEU A 119 28.15 0.25 1.04
CA LEU A 119 28.48 1.26 2.04
C LEU A 119 29.91 1.09 2.54
N LYS A 120 30.35 -0.13 2.86
CA LYS A 120 31.71 -0.35 3.39
C LYS A 120 32.79 -0.24 2.32
N ASN A 121 32.66 -0.99 1.22
CA ASN A 121 33.73 -1.05 0.20
C ASN A 121 33.77 0.18 -0.71
N ILE A 122 32.61 0.72 -1.10
CA ILE A 122 32.54 1.85 -2.05
C ILE A 122 32.56 3.18 -1.30
N VAL A 123 31.70 3.37 -0.29
CA VAL A 123 31.57 4.66 0.42
C VAL A 123 32.56 4.81 1.59
N GLY A 124 33.06 3.70 2.15
CA GLY A 124 33.86 3.72 3.37
C GLY A 124 33.04 4.01 4.63
N TYR A 125 31.72 3.79 4.58
CA TYR A 125 30.79 3.99 5.69
C TYR A 125 30.41 2.64 6.32
N LEU A 126 30.63 2.51 7.63
CA LEU A 126 30.09 1.42 8.43
C LEU A 126 28.82 1.93 9.11
N PRO A 127 27.61 1.56 8.64
CA PRO A 127 26.43 1.81 9.43
C PRO A 127 26.58 1.08 10.77
N PRO A 128 26.27 1.73 11.91
CA PRO A 128 26.28 1.05 13.19
C PRO A 128 25.29 -0.11 13.10
N GLU A 129 25.78 -1.32 13.34
CA GLU A 129 24.90 -2.47 13.45
C GLU A 129 23.96 -2.24 14.64
N ALA A 130 22.71 -2.68 14.54
CA ALA A 130 21.75 -2.61 15.64
C ALA A 130 22.07 -3.63 16.76
N HIS A 131 23.35 -3.84 17.05
CA HIS A 131 23.85 -4.56 18.21
C HIS A 131 23.85 -3.58 19.38
N GLY A 132 23.29 -3.98 20.52
CA GLY A 132 23.10 -3.13 21.72
C GLY A 132 24.37 -2.63 22.41
N ASP A 133 25.52 -2.67 21.73
CA ASP A 133 26.76 -2.09 22.19
C ASP A 133 26.72 -0.59 21.88
N GLY A 134 26.37 0.20 22.89
CA GLY A 134 26.22 1.67 22.86
C GLY A 134 27.51 2.45 22.57
N ILE A 135 28.42 1.91 21.75
CA ILE A 135 29.63 2.57 21.28
C ILE A 135 29.65 2.48 19.76
N SER A 136 28.81 3.29 19.11
CA SER A 136 29.00 3.62 17.70
C SER A 136 30.26 4.47 17.57
N GLN A 137 31.40 3.84 17.24
CA GLN A 137 32.56 4.58 16.73
C GLN A 137 32.09 5.34 15.48
N LEU A 138 31.88 6.64 15.64
CA LEU A 138 31.63 7.59 14.56
C LEU A 138 32.91 7.65 13.71
N MET A 139 33.09 6.68 12.82
CA MET A 139 34.14 6.72 11.82
C MET A 139 33.78 7.82 10.82
N PRO A 140 34.72 8.70 10.46
CA PRO A 140 34.47 9.75 9.48
C PRO A 140 34.08 9.13 8.14
N ILE A 141 32.96 9.59 7.57
CA ILE A 141 32.47 9.17 6.25
C ILE A 141 33.51 9.61 5.21
N ALA A 142 34.27 8.66 4.66
CA ALA A 142 35.37 8.96 3.75
C ALA A 142 34.88 9.67 2.48
N HIS A 143 33.73 9.25 1.93
CA HIS A 143 33.21 9.75 0.65
C HIS A 143 31.71 10.05 0.70
N LEU A 144 31.31 11.07 1.47
CA LEU A 144 29.90 11.46 1.65
C LEU A 144 29.14 11.71 0.33
N TRP A 145 29.85 12.22 -0.69
CA TRP A 145 29.30 12.48 -2.02
C TRP A 145 28.89 11.21 -2.79
N LEU A 146 29.40 10.04 -2.40
CA LEU A 146 29.17 8.78 -3.09
C LEU A 146 27.91 8.05 -2.59
N LEU A 147 27.39 8.42 -1.41
CA LEU A 147 26.13 7.91 -0.87
C LEU A 147 24.95 8.05 -1.85
N PRO A 148 24.60 9.27 -2.34
CA PRO A 148 23.47 9.41 -3.25
C PRO A 148 23.66 8.62 -4.54
N VAL A 149 24.88 8.50 -5.05
CA VAL A 149 25.18 7.72 -6.26
C VAL A 149 24.88 6.25 -6.05
N VAL A 150 25.37 5.67 -4.94
CA VAL A 150 25.16 4.26 -4.62
C VAL A 150 23.70 3.95 -4.33
N THR A 151 22.99 4.82 -3.61
CA THR A 151 21.56 4.66 -3.35
C THR A 151 20.72 4.76 -4.63
N VAL A 152 21.04 5.70 -5.53
CA VAL A 152 20.36 5.82 -6.84
C VAL A 152 20.61 4.59 -7.70
N LEU A 153 21.85 4.11 -7.79
CA LEU A 153 22.18 2.90 -8.54
C LEU A 153 21.51 1.66 -7.95
N GLY A 154 21.48 1.55 -6.62
CA GLY A 154 20.78 0.47 -5.92
C GLY A 154 19.28 0.47 -6.21
N GLY A 155 18.63 1.63 -6.10
CA GLY A 155 17.21 1.80 -6.44
C GLY A 155 16.90 1.53 -7.92
N LEU A 156 17.78 1.97 -8.83
CA LEU A 156 17.62 1.70 -10.27
C LEU A 156 17.76 0.20 -10.58
N LEU A 157 18.74 -0.47 -9.98
CA LEU A 157 18.98 -1.90 -10.18
C LEU A 157 17.85 -2.74 -9.59
N SER A 158 17.38 -2.41 -8.38
CA SER A 158 16.27 -3.12 -7.75
C SER A 158 14.95 -2.88 -8.50
N GLY A 159 14.68 -1.64 -8.93
CA GLY A 159 13.54 -1.29 -9.77
C GLY A 159 13.55 -2.04 -11.09
N PHE A 160 14.68 -2.09 -11.78
CA PHE A 160 14.85 -2.87 -13.01
C PHE A 160 14.59 -4.36 -12.79
N LEU A 161 15.09 -4.93 -11.69
CA LEU A 161 14.90 -6.34 -11.36
C LEU A 161 13.41 -6.69 -11.15
N VAL A 162 12.69 -5.86 -10.39
CA VAL A 162 11.26 -6.05 -10.14
C VAL A 162 10.48 -5.88 -11.44
N PHE A 163 10.67 -4.78 -12.15
CA PHE A 163 9.94 -4.47 -13.38
C PHE A 163 10.12 -5.54 -14.45
N LYS A 164 11.34 -6.09 -14.59
CA LYS A 164 11.64 -7.07 -15.64
C LYS A 164 11.21 -8.50 -15.29
N PHE A 165 11.39 -8.93 -14.04
CA PHE A 165 11.29 -10.35 -13.70
C PHE A 165 10.09 -10.72 -12.83
N ALA A 166 9.55 -9.78 -12.03
CA ALA A 166 8.36 -10.01 -11.21
C ALA A 166 7.61 -8.69 -10.97
N PRO A 167 6.79 -8.22 -11.93
CA PRO A 167 5.92 -7.06 -11.70
C PRO A 167 4.94 -7.30 -10.53
N ASP A 168 4.54 -8.56 -10.27
CA ASP A 168 3.76 -8.94 -9.09
C ASP A 168 4.49 -8.72 -7.74
N ALA A 169 5.80 -8.42 -7.77
CA ALA A 169 6.61 -8.08 -6.62
C ALA A 169 6.74 -6.55 -6.41
N GLU A 170 5.92 -5.73 -7.07
CA GLU A 170 5.92 -4.28 -6.89
C GLU A 170 5.36 -3.85 -5.52
N GLY A 171 5.60 -2.58 -5.15
CA GLY A 171 5.05 -1.96 -3.94
C GLY A 171 5.63 -2.49 -2.63
N HIS A 172 4.90 -2.27 -1.53
CA HIS A 172 5.29 -2.71 -0.19
C HIS A 172 5.28 -4.24 -0.03
N GLY A 173 4.55 -4.94 -0.90
CA GLY A 173 4.46 -6.40 -0.93
C GLY A 173 3.31 -6.99 -0.11
N THR A 174 2.81 -6.28 0.90
CA THR A 174 1.63 -6.68 1.68
C THR A 174 0.37 -6.69 0.83
N ASP A 175 0.19 -5.70 -0.05
CA ASP A 175 -1.01 -5.57 -0.89
C ASP A 175 -1.11 -6.76 -1.86
N ALA A 176 0.03 -7.18 -2.43
CA ALA A 176 0.09 -8.36 -3.29
C ALA A 176 -0.25 -9.66 -2.54
N VAL A 177 0.07 -9.75 -1.24
CA VAL A 177 -0.31 -10.89 -0.39
C VAL A 177 -1.80 -10.85 -0.10
N ILE A 178 -2.34 -9.68 0.25
CA ILE A 178 -3.78 -9.50 0.50
C ILE A 178 -4.59 -9.86 -0.75
N ASP A 179 -4.18 -9.35 -1.91
CA ASP A 179 -4.78 -9.70 -3.20
C ASP A 179 -4.68 -11.20 -3.50
N ALA A 180 -3.53 -11.81 -3.20
CA ALA A 180 -3.37 -13.24 -3.39
C ALA A 180 -4.34 -14.06 -2.53
N ILE A 181 -4.54 -13.67 -1.27
CA ILE A 181 -5.45 -14.33 -0.33
C ILE A 181 -6.91 -14.17 -0.80
N HIS A 182 -7.33 -12.97 -1.22
CA HIS A 182 -8.73 -12.70 -1.54
C HIS A 182 -9.12 -13.15 -2.96
N HIS A 183 -8.29 -12.84 -3.95
CA HIS A 183 -8.64 -12.96 -5.36
C HIS A 183 -7.88 -14.05 -6.12
N LYS A 184 -6.71 -14.49 -5.62
CA LYS A 184 -5.86 -15.49 -6.32
C LYS A 184 -5.79 -16.84 -5.59
N ASN A 185 -6.74 -17.14 -4.72
CA ASN A 185 -6.82 -18.43 -4.00
C ASN A 185 -5.55 -18.77 -3.20
N GLY A 186 -4.84 -17.77 -2.66
CA GLY A 186 -3.57 -17.94 -1.97
C GLY A 186 -2.40 -18.29 -2.90
N ILE A 187 -2.51 -18.05 -4.21
CA ILE A 187 -1.43 -18.31 -5.17
C ILE A 187 -0.52 -17.10 -5.28
N ILE A 188 0.75 -17.31 -4.96
CA ILE A 188 1.85 -16.38 -5.22
C ILE A 188 2.83 -17.10 -6.17
N GLY A 189 3.35 -16.38 -7.16
CA GLY A 189 4.32 -16.92 -8.10
C GLY A 189 5.64 -17.22 -7.39
N ALA A 190 6.26 -18.40 -7.62
CA ALA A 190 7.48 -18.81 -6.91
C ALA A 190 8.68 -17.86 -7.11
N ARG A 191 8.68 -17.11 -8.22
CA ARG A 191 9.68 -16.07 -8.53
C ARG A 191 9.53 -14.80 -7.67
N VAL A 192 8.32 -14.49 -7.20
CA VAL A 192 8.00 -13.27 -6.45
C VAL A 192 8.80 -13.17 -5.14
N PRO A 193 8.79 -14.17 -4.23
CA PRO A 193 9.56 -14.08 -3.00
C PRO A 193 11.07 -14.01 -3.25
N LEU A 194 11.58 -14.70 -4.27
CA LEU A 194 13.01 -14.66 -4.63
C LEU A 194 13.44 -13.29 -5.14
N ILE A 195 12.67 -12.72 -6.07
CA ILE A 195 12.99 -11.41 -6.64
C ILE A 195 12.81 -10.31 -5.60
N LYS A 196 11.75 -10.39 -4.77
CA LYS A 196 11.57 -9.43 -3.67
C LYS A 196 12.73 -9.47 -2.69
N LEU A 197 13.23 -10.67 -2.34
CA LEU A 197 14.39 -10.80 -1.47
C LEU A 197 15.61 -10.06 -2.03
N VAL A 198 15.96 -10.32 -3.29
CA VAL A 198 17.14 -9.70 -3.91
C VAL A 198 16.93 -8.19 -4.09
N ALA A 199 15.79 -7.76 -4.62
CA ALA A 199 15.49 -6.35 -4.85
C ALA A 199 15.51 -5.56 -3.54
N SER A 200 14.86 -6.06 -2.48
CA SER A 200 14.86 -5.42 -1.17
C SER A 200 16.24 -5.42 -0.53
N ALA A 201 17.04 -6.48 -0.70
CA ALA A 201 18.41 -6.51 -0.20
C ALA A 201 19.30 -5.45 -0.87
N ILE A 202 19.14 -5.24 -2.19
CA ILE A 202 19.86 -4.19 -2.93
C ILE A 202 19.39 -2.79 -2.47
N THR A 203 18.08 -2.55 -2.41
CA THR A 203 17.53 -1.24 -2.00
C THR A 203 17.95 -0.88 -0.58
N ILE A 204 17.76 -1.78 0.38
CA ILE A 204 18.09 -1.52 1.79
C ILE A 204 19.60 -1.50 1.99
N GLY A 205 20.33 -2.42 1.35
CA GLY A 205 21.78 -2.51 1.46
C GLY A 205 22.54 -1.35 0.82
N SER A 206 21.94 -0.64 -0.15
CA SER A 206 22.50 0.59 -0.74
C SER A 206 22.16 1.87 0.06
N GLY A 207 21.49 1.73 1.21
CA GLY A 207 21.07 2.87 2.04
C GLY A 207 19.74 3.50 1.62
N GLY A 208 18.94 2.82 0.80
CA GLY A 208 17.60 3.27 0.44
C GLY A 208 16.64 3.26 1.63
N SER A 209 15.72 4.23 1.66
CA SER A 209 14.68 4.33 2.70
C SER A 209 13.60 3.26 2.46
N SER A 210 13.79 2.08 3.03
CA SER A 210 12.82 0.99 2.99
C SER A 210 12.89 0.15 4.27
N GLY A 211 11.72 -0.15 4.84
CA GLY A 211 11.59 -1.11 5.93
C GLY A 211 11.80 -2.56 5.45
N ARG A 212 12.11 -3.46 6.40
CA ARG A 212 12.22 -4.90 6.12
C ARG A 212 10.89 -5.65 6.25
N GLU A 213 9.89 -5.02 6.87
CA GLU A 213 8.58 -5.59 7.23
C GLU A 213 7.80 -6.10 6.02
N GLY A 214 7.59 -5.24 5.01
CA GLY A 214 6.89 -5.61 3.78
C GLY A 214 7.57 -6.74 3.00
N PRO A 215 8.90 -6.65 2.74
CA PRO A 215 9.64 -7.72 2.09
C PRO A 215 9.54 -9.08 2.81
N VAL A 216 9.71 -9.15 4.15
CA VAL A 216 9.59 -10.43 4.85
C VAL A 216 8.18 -10.98 4.90
N ALA A 217 7.18 -10.10 4.99
CA ALA A 217 5.78 -10.49 4.90
C ALA A 217 5.52 -11.19 3.57
N GLN A 218 5.97 -10.60 2.45
CA GLN A 218 5.76 -11.18 1.12
C GLN A 218 6.63 -12.42 0.85
N ILE A 219 7.86 -12.47 1.35
CA ILE A 219 8.72 -13.65 1.25
C ILE A 219 8.09 -14.82 2.01
N GLY A 220 7.67 -14.61 3.26
CA GLY A 220 7.01 -15.63 4.08
C GLY A 220 5.69 -16.10 3.47
N ALA A 221 4.85 -15.17 3.03
CA ALA A 221 3.61 -15.48 2.31
C ALA A 221 3.86 -16.29 1.02
N GLY A 222 4.88 -15.91 0.24
CA GLY A 222 5.30 -16.62 -0.97
C GLY A 222 5.77 -18.04 -0.68
N LEU A 223 6.57 -18.24 0.38
CA LEU A 223 7.00 -19.57 0.83
C LEU A 223 5.81 -20.42 1.30
N GLY A 224 4.88 -19.84 2.05
CA GLY A 224 3.62 -20.50 2.44
C GLY A 224 2.80 -20.93 1.22
N SER A 225 2.73 -20.09 0.18
CA SER A 225 2.06 -20.42 -1.08
C SER A 225 2.76 -21.53 -1.86
N ILE A 226 4.11 -21.51 -1.93
CA ILE A 226 4.91 -22.54 -2.58
C ILE A 226 4.71 -23.89 -1.90
N LEU A 227 4.77 -23.92 -0.57
CA LEU A 227 4.54 -25.13 0.22
C LEU A 227 3.09 -25.61 0.07
N GLY A 228 2.11 -24.70 0.10
CA GLY A 228 0.71 -25.05 -0.14
C GLY A 228 0.48 -25.66 -1.53
N LYS A 229 1.19 -25.18 -2.56
CA LYS A 229 1.17 -25.82 -3.89
C LYS A 229 1.88 -27.17 -3.89
N LEU A 230 3.06 -27.27 -3.26
CA LEU A 230 3.86 -28.49 -3.22
C LEU A 230 3.10 -29.65 -2.54
N PHE A 231 2.35 -29.35 -1.48
CA PHE A 231 1.51 -30.32 -0.78
C PHE A 231 0.08 -30.43 -1.33
N HIS A 232 -0.20 -29.85 -2.50
CA HIS A 232 -1.51 -29.92 -3.17
C HIS A 232 -2.68 -29.49 -2.26
N MET A 233 -2.47 -28.47 -1.43
CA MET A 233 -3.49 -27.95 -0.53
C MET A 233 -4.68 -27.35 -1.29
N SER A 234 -5.87 -27.45 -0.69
CA SER A 234 -7.07 -26.79 -1.20
C SER A 234 -6.88 -25.27 -1.24
N PRO A 235 -7.67 -24.52 -2.03
CA PRO A 235 -7.63 -23.05 -2.02
C PRO A 235 -7.76 -22.44 -0.62
N GLU A 236 -8.59 -23.04 0.25
CA GLU A 236 -8.80 -22.59 1.63
C GLU A 236 -7.57 -22.84 2.50
N ASP A 237 -7.06 -24.09 2.51
CA ASP A 237 -5.84 -24.44 3.25
C ASP A 237 -4.65 -23.60 2.74
N ARG A 238 -4.53 -23.36 1.44
CA ARG A 238 -3.44 -22.53 0.90
C ARG A 238 -3.53 -21.08 1.36
N ARG A 239 -4.73 -20.48 1.45
CA ARG A 239 -4.89 -19.13 2.02
C ARG A 239 -4.42 -19.08 3.47
N ILE A 240 -4.76 -20.10 4.28
CA ILE A 240 -4.27 -20.22 5.66
C ILE A 240 -2.74 -20.35 5.68
N ALA A 241 -2.15 -21.19 4.83
CA ALA A 241 -0.70 -21.37 4.74
C ALA A 241 0.03 -20.07 4.37
N VAL A 242 -0.52 -19.28 3.43
CA VAL A 242 0.01 -17.95 3.06
C VAL A 242 -0.03 -17.00 4.27
N THR A 243 -1.15 -16.95 4.99
CA THR A 243 -1.29 -16.10 6.18
C THR A 243 -0.33 -16.50 7.30
N ILE A 244 -0.17 -17.80 7.56
CA ILE A 244 0.80 -18.33 8.52
C ILE A 244 2.22 -17.93 8.10
N GLY A 245 2.57 -18.07 6.82
CA GLY A 245 3.87 -17.67 6.30
C GLY A 245 4.14 -16.18 6.45
N MET A 246 3.14 -15.33 6.16
CA MET A 246 3.23 -13.89 6.37
C MET A 246 3.50 -13.54 7.84
N GLY A 247 2.70 -14.09 8.76
CA GLY A 247 2.86 -13.87 10.20
C GLY A 247 4.20 -14.37 10.74
N ALA A 248 4.64 -15.56 10.29
CA ALA A 248 5.94 -16.12 10.67
C ALA A 248 7.11 -15.27 10.16
N GLY A 249 7.05 -14.78 8.93
CA GLY A 249 8.08 -13.90 8.34
C GLY A 249 8.21 -12.58 9.10
N ILE A 250 7.08 -11.96 9.43
CA ILE A 250 7.05 -10.72 10.24
C ILE A 250 7.58 -11.01 11.66
N GLY A 251 7.10 -12.07 12.31
CA GLY A 251 7.54 -12.47 13.65
C GLY A 251 9.04 -12.77 13.73
N ALA A 252 9.62 -13.36 12.67
CA ALA A 252 11.04 -13.66 12.59
C ALA A 252 11.93 -12.40 12.59
N ILE A 253 11.46 -11.29 12.00
CA ILE A 253 12.20 -10.02 12.02
C ILE A 253 12.17 -9.34 13.39
N PHE A 254 11.05 -9.44 14.10
CA PHE A 254 10.92 -8.82 15.43
C PHE A 254 11.65 -9.59 16.53
N LYS A 255 12.26 -10.75 16.21
CA LYS A 255 13.26 -11.44 17.04
C LYS A 255 12.87 -11.45 18.53
N ALA A 256 11.75 -12.11 18.86
CA ALA A 256 11.51 -12.52 20.24
C ALA A 256 12.73 -13.35 20.70
N PRO A 257 13.32 -13.04 21.87
CA PRO A 257 14.75 -12.91 22.06
C PRO A 257 15.47 -14.25 21.99
N SER A 258 16.38 -14.38 21.03
CA SER A 258 17.43 -15.41 21.04
C SER A 258 18.70 -14.85 20.39
N GLU A 259 19.32 -13.90 21.07
CA GLU A 259 20.74 -13.60 20.87
C GLU A 259 21.43 -13.85 22.20
N VAL A 260 21.59 -15.15 22.51
CA VAL A 260 22.68 -15.61 23.37
C VAL A 260 23.76 -16.05 22.40
N ARG A 261 24.85 -15.30 22.31
CA ARG A 261 26.20 -15.86 22.12
C ARG A 261 27.30 -14.84 22.40
N TYR A 262 28.34 -15.42 23.00
CA TYR A 262 29.57 -14.90 23.59
C TYR A 262 30.55 -14.29 22.60
#